data_AF-A0A5A4RHQ8-F1
#
_entry.id   AF-A0A5A4RHQ8-F1
#
_cell.length_a   1.000
_cell.length_b   1.000
_cell.length_c   1.000
_cell.angle_alpha   90.00
_cell.angle_beta   90.00
_cell.angle_gamma   90.00
#
_symmetry.space_group_name_H-M   'P 1'
#
loop_
_entity.id
_entity.type
_entity.pdbx_description
1 polymer ?
#
loop_
_entity_poly.entity_id
_entity_poly.type
_entity_poly.pdbx_seq_one_letter_code
_entity_poly.pdbx_strand_id
1 'polypeptide(L)'
;MIWAILPLVAMVTLISASDQPCTAMGGTCQYDSNKCRGSYFSGKCSGSRHRRCCTRTAIEQSTGDCSGVTIISRDSWGARRPRSTSTIHTPVRDFFIHHTKGRTCATFSTCVSQMKGIQNYHMNNKRWSDIGYSFLVGEDGKIYEGRGWDRVGAHTLGYNRLGLAASFMGNFMTYTPRKAALDAVKALIQCGISKGKISHSYALFGHRDVGSTKCPGRALYNLIRTWPRFHAHSPK
;
A
#
# COMPACT_ATOMS: atom_id res chain seq x y z
N MET A 1 68.07 -6.80 14.33
CA MET A 1 67.01 -6.92 13.30
C MET A 1 65.74 -7.35 13.99
N ILE A 2 64.79 -6.43 14.12
CA ILE A 2 63.52 -6.59 14.83
C ILE A 2 62.45 -6.79 13.75
N TRP A 3 61.72 -7.91 13.78
CA TRP A 3 60.46 -8.05 13.08
C TRP A 3 59.41 -8.51 14.09
N ALA A 4 58.67 -7.53 14.63
CA ALA A 4 57.51 -7.78 15.46
C ALA A 4 56.33 -8.12 14.54
N ILE A 5 55.88 -9.37 14.60
CA ILE A 5 54.65 -9.82 13.94
C ILE A 5 53.47 -9.31 14.78
N LEU A 6 52.77 -8.27 14.30
CA LEU A 6 51.50 -7.87 14.90
C LEU A 6 50.44 -8.93 14.60
N PRO A 7 49.66 -9.39 15.61
CA PRO A 7 48.51 -10.24 15.34
C PRO A 7 47.40 -9.39 14.71
N LEU A 8 46.93 -9.82 13.55
CA LEU A 8 45.76 -9.25 12.89
C LEU A 8 44.53 -9.63 13.72
N VAL A 9 44.12 -8.76 14.64
CA VAL A 9 42.85 -8.90 15.36
C VAL A 9 41.74 -8.62 14.34
N ALA A 10 41.16 -9.68 13.79
CA ALA A 10 39.92 -9.58 13.04
C ALA A 10 38.85 -9.03 13.98
N MET A 11 38.43 -7.78 13.77
CA MET A 11 37.18 -7.28 14.34
C MET A 11 36.04 -8.07 13.71
N VAL A 12 35.74 -9.24 14.29
CA VAL A 12 34.47 -9.91 14.09
C VAL A 12 33.44 -8.98 14.71
N THR A 13 32.81 -8.15 13.88
CA THR A 13 31.62 -7.43 14.30
C THR A 13 30.65 -8.49 14.81
N LEU A 14 30.34 -8.42 16.10
CA LEU A 14 29.28 -9.19 16.72
C LEU A 14 27.96 -8.76 16.06
N ILE A 15 27.69 -9.24 14.86
CA ILE A 15 26.34 -9.34 14.35
C ILE A 15 25.67 -10.26 15.35
N SER A 16 24.83 -9.71 16.22
CA SER A 16 24.14 -10.53 17.21
C SER A 16 23.53 -11.71 16.48
N ALA A 17 23.82 -12.93 16.92
CA ALA A 17 23.32 -14.16 16.26
C ALA A 17 21.79 -14.12 16.07
N SER A 18 21.12 -13.27 16.85
CA SER A 18 19.70 -12.98 16.83
C SER A 18 19.19 -12.17 15.62
N ASP A 19 20.03 -11.40 14.92
CA ASP A 19 19.65 -10.65 13.70
C ASP A 19 20.07 -11.39 12.40
N GLN A 20 20.62 -12.60 12.52
CA GLN A 20 21.09 -13.43 11.39
C GLN A 20 20.06 -13.61 10.27
N PRO A 21 18.75 -13.83 10.54
CA PRO A 21 17.77 -13.95 9.46
C PRO A 21 17.68 -12.70 8.57
N CYS A 22 17.94 -11.51 9.12
CA CYS A 22 17.97 -10.27 8.35
C CYS A 22 19.29 -10.07 7.61
N THR A 23 20.43 -10.35 8.24
CA THR A 23 21.74 -10.17 7.60
C THR A 23 21.97 -11.19 6.49
N ALA A 24 21.44 -12.41 6.62
CA ALA A 24 21.49 -13.45 5.59
C ALA A 24 20.78 -13.03 4.29
N MET A 25 19.77 -12.17 4.37
CA MET A 25 19.11 -11.58 3.18
C MET A 25 19.73 -10.25 2.73
N GLY A 26 20.94 -9.93 3.21
CA GLY A 26 21.65 -8.69 2.90
C GLY A 26 20.97 -7.42 3.44
N GLY A 27 20.12 -7.58 4.47
CA GLY A 27 19.41 -6.48 5.10
C GLY A 27 20.09 -5.98 6.38
N THR A 28 19.57 -4.88 6.91
CA THR A 28 19.99 -4.30 8.18
C THR A 28 18.78 -4.12 9.09
N CYS A 29 18.88 -4.62 10.32
CA CYS A 29 17.85 -4.44 11.34
C CYS A 29 17.85 -3.00 11.85
N GLN A 30 16.79 -2.27 11.55
CA GLN A 30 16.60 -0.89 11.99
C GLN A 30 15.16 -0.64 12.43
N TYR A 31 14.92 0.45 13.14
CA TYR A 31 13.57 0.84 13.52
C TYR A 31 12.74 1.19 12.28
N ASP A 32 11.50 0.72 12.24
CA ASP A 32 10.57 0.93 11.13
C ASP A 32 10.02 2.36 11.01
N SER A 33 10.42 3.24 11.93
CA SER A 33 10.36 4.70 11.79
C SER A 33 11.36 5.23 10.77
N ASN A 34 12.48 4.54 10.56
CA ASN A 34 13.54 4.97 9.65
C ASN A 34 13.14 4.72 8.19
N LYS A 35 13.74 5.48 7.28
CA LYS A 35 13.55 5.26 5.85
C LYS A 35 14.28 3.97 5.44
N CYS A 36 13.60 3.08 4.75
CA CYS A 36 14.23 1.95 4.08
C CYS A 36 14.35 2.20 2.58
N ARG A 37 15.52 1.93 1.99
CA ARG A 37 15.73 2.03 0.53
C ARG A 37 14.93 0.96 -0.20
N GLY A 38 15.04 -0.29 0.24
CA GLY A 38 14.28 -1.43 -0.28
C GLY A 38 12.98 -1.67 0.48
N SER A 39 12.80 -2.93 0.90
CA SER A 39 11.61 -3.46 1.58
C SER A 39 11.89 -3.68 3.06
N TYR A 40 10.83 -3.67 3.87
CA TYR A 40 10.90 -4.06 5.27
C TYR A 40 10.36 -5.47 5.46
N PHE A 41 11.05 -6.28 6.26
CA PHE A 41 10.60 -7.61 6.65
C PHE A 41 10.42 -7.70 8.15
N SER A 42 9.19 -8.00 8.56
CA SER A 42 8.84 -8.25 9.97
C SER A 42 9.34 -9.62 10.42
N GLY A 43 9.65 -9.77 11.72
CA GLY A 43 10.05 -11.06 12.31
C GLY A 43 11.43 -11.58 11.90
N LYS A 44 12.25 -10.75 11.22
CA LYS A 44 13.64 -11.07 10.83
C LYS A 44 14.70 -10.42 11.73
N CYS A 45 14.25 -9.60 12.67
CA CYS A 45 15.09 -8.88 13.60
C CYS A 45 14.68 -9.22 15.02
N SER A 46 15.67 -9.36 15.89
CA SER A 46 15.48 -9.60 17.31
C SER A 46 15.11 -8.32 18.08
N GLY A 47 14.55 -8.53 19.26
CA GLY A 47 14.19 -7.45 20.18
C GLY A 47 12.83 -6.82 19.85
N SER A 48 12.78 -5.49 19.85
CA SER A 48 11.54 -4.74 19.68
C SER A 48 10.81 -5.12 18.38
N ARG A 49 9.48 -5.28 18.45
CA ARG A 49 8.60 -5.44 17.27
C ARG A 49 8.69 -4.29 16.24
N HIS A 50 9.31 -3.19 16.65
CA HIS A 50 9.56 -2.01 15.81
C HIS A 50 10.90 -2.12 15.05
N ARG A 51 11.77 -3.07 15.39
CA ARG A 51 12.95 -3.40 14.59
C ARG A 51 12.53 -4.34 13.47
N ARG A 52 12.74 -3.90 12.23
CA ARG A 52 12.41 -4.66 11.01
C ARG A 52 13.62 -4.69 10.10
N CYS A 53 13.71 -5.75 9.31
CA CYS A 53 14.83 -5.93 8.42
C CYS A 53 14.65 -5.06 7.18
N CYS A 54 15.51 -4.07 6.99
CA CYS A 54 15.52 -3.25 5.78
C CYS A 54 16.48 -3.83 4.76
N THR A 55 15.99 -4.21 3.58
CA THR A 55 16.83 -4.67 2.47
C THR A 55 17.34 -3.51 1.63
N ARG A 56 18.43 -3.75 0.89
CA ARG A 56 19.00 -2.77 -0.04
C ARG A 56 18.16 -2.59 -1.31
N THR A 57 17.50 -3.65 -1.75
CA THR A 57 16.63 -3.70 -2.94
C THR A 57 15.19 -3.92 -2.52
N ALA A 58 14.25 -3.30 -3.25
CA ALA A 58 12.84 -3.59 -3.05
C ALA A 58 12.56 -4.97 -3.65
N ILE A 59 11.93 -5.84 -2.87
CA ILE A 59 11.57 -7.20 -3.27
C ILE A 59 10.06 -7.24 -3.43
N GLU A 60 9.62 -7.57 -4.63
CA GLU A 60 8.20 -7.71 -4.94
C GLU A 60 7.65 -8.95 -4.22
N GLN A 61 6.79 -8.73 -3.22
CA GLN A 61 6.10 -9.80 -2.51
C GLN A 61 4.62 -9.52 -2.47
N SER A 62 3.87 -10.44 -3.08
CA SER A 62 2.41 -10.45 -2.99
C SER A 62 1.97 -10.91 -1.61
N THR A 63 0.82 -10.43 -1.14
CA THR A 63 0.16 -10.97 0.07
C THR A 63 -0.30 -12.42 -0.12
N GLY A 64 -0.38 -12.91 -1.36
CA GLY A 64 -0.91 -14.24 -1.67
C GLY A 64 -2.41 -14.36 -1.45
N ASP A 65 -3.11 -13.22 -1.29
CA ASP A 65 -4.51 -13.19 -0.86
C ASP A 65 -5.48 -13.80 -1.86
N CYS A 66 -5.16 -13.69 -3.16
CA CYS A 66 -6.05 -14.02 -4.27
C CYS A 66 -5.25 -14.46 -5.50
N SER A 67 -5.77 -15.49 -6.19
CA SER A 67 -5.22 -15.93 -7.47
C SER A 67 -5.42 -14.85 -8.54
N GLY A 68 -4.41 -14.66 -9.39
CA GLY A 68 -4.46 -13.71 -10.52
C GLY A 68 -4.36 -12.23 -10.14
N VAL A 69 -4.13 -11.89 -8.86
CA VAL A 69 -4.00 -10.51 -8.38
C VAL A 69 -2.72 -10.34 -7.58
N THR A 70 -1.83 -9.47 -8.05
CA THR A 70 -0.61 -9.10 -7.30
C THR A 70 -0.91 -7.93 -6.36
N ILE A 71 -1.11 -8.23 -5.08
CA ILE A 71 -1.25 -7.24 -4.01
C ILE A 71 0.09 -7.13 -3.28
N ILE A 72 0.84 -6.08 -3.57
CA ILE A 72 2.12 -5.76 -2.91
C ILE A 72 1.87 -5.43 -1.45
N SER A 73 2.42 -6.25 -0.57
CA SER A 73 2.27 -6.11 0.87
C SER A 73 2.88 -4.80 1.38
N ARG A 74 2.37 -4.32 2.52
CA ARG A 74 2.96 -3.20 3.27
C ARG A 74 4.46 -3.37 3.51
N ASP A 75 4.89 -4.58 3.80
CA ASP A 75 6.29 -4.95 4.04
C ASP A 75 7.12 -4.76 2.76
N SER A 76 6.62 -5.26 1.62
CA SER A 76 7.28 -5.18 0.32
C SER A 76 7.51 -3.74 -0.15
N TRP A 77 6.55 -2.83 0.00
CA TRP A 77 6.78 -1.41 -0.34
C TRP A 77 7.43 -0.60 0.78
N GLY A 78 7.77 -1.23 1.92
CA GLY A 78 8.47 -0.57 3.02
C GLY A 78 7.61 0.45 3.77
N ALA A 79 6.35 0.11 4.02
CA ALA A 79 5.41 0.92 4.78
C ALA A 79 5.90 1.21 6.20
N ARG A 80 5.75 2.45 6.64
CA ARG A 80 5.81 2.82 8.04
C ARG A 80 4.64 2.18 8.80
N ARG A 81 4.80 1.97 10.10
CA ARG A 81 3.68 1.54 10.94
C ARG A 81 2.61 2.64 11.01
N PRO A 82 1.33 2.27 11.04
CA PRO A 82 0.28 3.21 11.39
C PRO A 82 0.45 3.69 12.84
N ARG A 83 0.13 4.96 13.12
CA ARG A 83 0.10 5.53 14.49
C ARG A 83 -1.03 4.92 15.33
N SER A 84 -2.14 4.61 14.69
CA SER A 84 -3.31 3.96 15.28
C SER A 84 -4.11 3.25 14.19
N THR A 85 -4.90 2.25 14.57
CA THR A 85 -5.75 1.50 13.65
C THR A 85 -7.13 1.30 14.26
N SER A 86 -8.14 1.16 13.40
CA SER A 86 -9.48 0.73 13.80
C SER A 86 -9.95 -0.33 12.82
N THR A 87 -10.56 -1.38 13.34
CA THR A 87 -11.12 -2.47 12.52
C THR A 87 -12.36 -2.00 11.77
N ILE A 88 -12.47 -2.34 10.49
CA ILE A 88 -13.69 -2.11 9.70
C ILE A 88 -14.61 -3.32 9.81
N HIS A 89 -15.93 -3.12 9.76
CA HIS A 89 -16.88 -4.23 9.71
C HIS A 89 -17.02 -4.73 8.28
N THR A 90 -16.85 -6.04 8.09
CA THR A 90 -16.94 -6.71 6.79
C THR A 90 -18.07 -7.75 6.80
N PRO A 91 -18.73 -8.00 5.65
CA PRO A 91 -18.46 -7.42 4.34
C PRO A 91 -18.86 -5.94 4.25
N VAL A 92 -18.01 -5.11 3.63
CA VAL A 92 -18.37 -3.72 3.34
C VAL A 92 -19.41 -3.68 2.22
N ARG A 93 -20.26 -2.66 2.25
CA ARG A 93 -21.32 -2.47 1.24
C ARG A 93 -20.90 -1.51 0.13
N ASP A 94 -19.87 -0.69 0.37
CA ASP A 94 -19.44 0.32 -0.60
C ASP A 94 -17.99 0.10 -1.04
N PHE A 95 -17.70 0.38 -2.30
CA PHE A 95 -16.34 0.44 -2.83
C PHE A 95 -16.11 1.75 -3.58
N PHE A 96 -15.05 2.47 -3.21
CA PHE A 96 -14.78 3.81 -3.75
C PHE A 96 -13.56 3.81 -4.67
N ILE A 97 -13.73 4.42 -5.84
CA ILE A 97 -12.64 4.70 -6.78
C ILE A 97 -12.14 6.14 -6.58
N HIS A 98 -10.83 6.24 -6.40
CA HIS A 98 -10.11 7.49 -6.25
C HIS A 98 -9.01 7.65 -7.30
N HIS A 99 -8.50 8.87 -7.41
CA HIS A 99 -7.16 9.12 -7.93
C HIS A 99 -6.32 9.85 -6.88
N THR A 100 -5.00 9.75 -6.95
CA THR A 100 -4.14 10.47 -6.00
C THR A 100 -3.99 11.96 -6.34
N LYS A 101 -4.39 12.37 -7.55
CA LYS A 101 -4.13 13.71 -8.13
C LYS A 101 -2.63 14.03 -8.20
N GLY A 102 -1.79 13.00 -8.18
CA GLY A 102 -0.33 13.09 -8.21
C GLY A 102 0.24 12.68 -9.56
N ARG A 103 1.55 12.42 -9.56
CA ARG A 103 2.23 11.81 -10.70
C ARG A 103 1.85 10.32 -10.80
N THR A 104 1.85 9.79 -12.01
CA THR A 104 1.76 8.35 -12.24
C THR A 104 3.07 7.64 -11.85
N CYS A 105 3.03 6.32 -11.82
CA CYS A 105 4.20 5.45 -11.71
C CYS A 105 3.95 4.20 -12.54
N ALA A 106 4.98 3.68 -13.22
CA ALA A 106 4.84 2.61 -14.21
C ALA A 106 5.83 1.45 -14.02
N THR A 107 6.62 1.49 -12.95
CA THR A 107 7.54 0.42 -12.54
C THR A 107 7.41 0.19 -11.05
N PHE A 108 7.77 -1.01 -10.59
CA PHE A 108 7.68 -1.35 -9.18
C PHE A 108 8.42 -0.34 -8.28
N SER A 109 9.65 0.05 -8.64
CA SER A 109 10.45 1.02 -7.88
C SER A 109 9.84 2.41 -7.85
N THR A 110 9.31 2.90 -8.97
CA THR A 110 8.66 4.22 -9.02
C THR A 110 7.35 4.23 -8.24
N CYS A 111 6.58 3.14 -8.27
CA CYS A 111 5.35 3.02 -7.51
C CYS A 111 5.59 2.85 -6.01
N VAL A 112 6.62 2.11 -5.58
CA VAL A 112 7.06 2.08 -4.17
C VAL A 112 7.46 3.48 -3.69
N SER A 113 8.17 4.25 -4.51
CA SER A 113 8.53 5.64 -4.18
C SER A 113 7.28 6.51 -3.99
N GLN A 114 6.29 6.39 -4.88
CA GLN A 114 5.01 7.09 -4.75
C GLN A 114 4.25 6.68 -3.48
N MET A 115 4.14 5.39 -3.20
CA MET A 115 3.50 4.86 -1.99
C MET A 115 4.09 5.48 -0.72
N LYS A 116 5.43 5.48 -0.61
CA LYS A 116 6.14 6.11 0.51
C LYS A 116 5.87 7.62 0.57
N GLY A 117 5.88 8.31 -0.56
CA GLY A 117 5.56 9.74 -0.64
C GLY A 117 4.15 10.06 -0.15
N ILE A 118 3.15 9.30 -0.59
CA ILE A 118 1.74 9.47 -0.21
C ILE A 118 1.55 9.16 1.29
N GLN A 119 2.12 8.07 1.80
CA GLN A 119 2.05 7.75 3.23
C GLN A 119 2.68 8.86 4.09
N ASN A 120 3.85 9.36 3.69
CA ASN A 120 4.53 10.45 4.39
C ASN A 120 3.71 11.73 4.38
N TYR A 121 3.15 12.11 3.25
CA TYR A 121 2.27 13.29 3.17
C TYR A 121 1.05 13.14 4.09
N HIS A 122 0.38 11.98 4.08
CA HIS A 122 -0.76 11.73 4.95
C HIS A 122 -0.41 11.74 6.44
N MET A 123 0.68 11.09 6.86
CA MET A 123 1.04 11.00 8.28
C MET A 123 1.73 12.26 8.80
N ASN A 124 2.62 12.87 8.01
CA ASN A 124 3.42 14.00 8.46
C ASN A 124 2.69 15.31 8.26
N ASN A 125 2.11 15.57 7.08
CA ASN A 125 1.46 16.84 6.75
C ASN A 125 -0.01 16.86 7.18
N LYS A 126 -0.78 15.81 6.87
CA LYS A 126 -2.20 15.74 7.26
C LYS A 126 -2.44 15.21 8.69
N ARG A 127 -1.38 14.77 9.37
CA ARG A 127 -1.42 14.19 10.73
C ARG A 127 -2.33 12.96 10.86
N TRP A 128 -2.62 12.27 9.76
CA TRP A 128 -3.42 11.04 9.77
C TRP A 128 -2.66 9.88 10.43
N SER A 129 -3.42 8.86 10.85
CA SER A 129 -2.84 7.67 11.46
C SER A 129 -2.01 6.83 10.48
N ASP A 130 -2.35 6.87 9.19
CA ASP A 130 -1.67 6.15 8.10
C ASP A 130 -2.08 6.73 6.74
N ILE A 131 -1.55 6.17 5.64
CA ILE A 131 -2.05 6.36 4.27
C ILE A 131 -3.58 6.21 4.23
N GLY A 132 -4.30 7.12 3.56
CA GLY A 132 -5.76 7.19 3.68
C GLY A 132 -6.56 6.12 2.92
N TYR A 133 -5.98 5.50 1.90
CA TYR A 133 -6.67 4.54 1.04
C TYR A 133 -6.50 3.10 1.54
N SER A 134 -7.49 2.23 1.29
CA SER A 134 -7.37 0.78 1.54
C SER A 134 -6.32 0.17 0.62
N PHE A 135 -6.40 0.51 -0.67
CA PHE A 135 -5.50 0.06 -1.72
C PHE A 135 -5.15 1.20 -2.68
N LEU A 136 -3.99 1.10 -3.31
CA LEU A 136 -3.57 1.98 -4.41
C LEU A 136 -3.17 1.12 -5.61
N VAL A 137 -3.26 1.66 -6.82
CA VAL A 137 -2.89 0.93 -8.04
C VAL A 137 -1.99 1.79 -8.92
N GLY A 138 -0.92 1.18 -9.43
CA GLY A 138 0.04 1.81 -10.34
C GLY A 138 -0.25 1.53 -11.81
N GLU A 139 0.36 2.30 -12.71
CA GLU A 139 0.35 2.03 -14.16
C GLU A 139 1.21 0.80 -14.53
N ASP A 140 1.87 0.18 -13.54
CA ASP A 140 2.52 -1.13 -13.64
C ASP A 140 1.54 -2.31 -13.45
N GLY A 141 0.25 -2.02 -13.22
CA GLY A 141 -0.81 -3.03 -13.09
C GLY A 141 -0.85 -3.73 -11.74
N LYS A 142 -0.06 -3.28 -10.75
CA LYS A 142 -0.03 -3.89 -9.41
C LYS A 142 -0.87 -3.10 -8.43
N ILE A 143 -1.43 -3.83 -7.47
CA ILE A 143 -2.11 -3.23 -6.32
C ILE A 143 -1.11 -3.13 -5.19
N TYR A 144 -1.12 -2.02 -4.49
CA TYR A 144 -0.31 -1.75 -3.31
C TYR A 144 -1.22 -1.66 -2.10
N GLU A 145 -0.95 -2.49 -1.10
CA GLU A 145 -1.69 -2.50 0.15
C GLU A 145 -1.47 -1.18 0.91
N GLY A 146 -2.54 -0.38 1.03
CA GLY A 146 -2.58 0.77 1.91
C GLY A 146 -2.98 0.31 3.31
N ARG A 147 -4.16 0.72 3.79
CA ARG A 147 -4.71 0.19 5.05
C ARG A 147 -5.22 -1.25 4.95
N GLY A 148 -5.31 -1.80 3.73
CA GLY A 148 -5.71 -3.18 3.48
C GLY A 148 -7.20 -3.42 3.70
N TRP A 149 -7.54 -4.70 3.85
CA TRP A 149 -8.92 -5.19 3.94
C TRP A 149 -9.63 -4.85 5.25
N ASP A 150 -8.89 -4.87 6.36
CA ASP A 150 -9.48 -5.01 7.70
C ASP A 150 -9.50 -3.72 8.52
N ARG A 151 -9.09 -2.59 7.92
CA ARG A 151 -8.90 -1.33 8.64
C ARG A 151 -9.69 -0.18 8.02
N VAL A 152 -10.29 0.64 8.89
CA VAL A 152 -11.04 1.85 8.51
C VAL A 152 -10.12 2.82 7.75
N GLY A 153 -10.62 3.32 6.62
CA GLY A 153 -9.95 4.28 5.75
C GLY A 153 -9.87 5.71 6.28
N ALA A 154 -9.29 6.60 5.48
CA ALA A 154 -9.43 8.07 5.58
C ALA A 154 -9.58 8.68 4.18
N HIS A 155 -10.21 7.95 3.26
CA HIS A 155 -10.33 8.27 1.84
C HIS A 155 -11.60 9.05 1.49
N THR A 156 -12.73 8.73 2.13
CA THR A 156 -14.05 9.28 1.80
C THR A 156 -14.75 9.69 3.10
N LEU A 157 -14.79 11.00 3.40
CA LEU A 157 -15.42 11.51 4.61
C LEU A 157 -16.90 11.07 4.68
N GLY A 158 -17.35 10.58 5.83
CA GLY A 158 -18.68 9.99 6.02
C GLY A 158 -18.80 8.50 5.68
N TYR A 159 -17.89 7.95 4.85
CA TYR A 159 -17.99 6.58 4.34
C TYR A 159 -16.79 5.68 4.72
N ASN A 160 -15.78 6.22 5.40
CA ASN A 160 -14.55 5.49 5.77
C ASN A 160 -14.80 4.19 6.57
N ARG A 161 -15.92 4.09 7.28
CA ARG A 161 -16.32 2.90 8.05
C ARG A 161 -17.25 1.94 7.28
N LEU A 162 -17.76 2.38 6.13
CA LEU A 162 -18.79 1.67 5.35
C LEU A 162 -18.24 1.02 4.09
N GLY A 163 -17.06 1.47 3.63
CA GLY A 163 -16.48 1.02 2.38
C GLY A 163 -14.97 0.97 2.36
N LEU A 164 -14.46 0.21 1.41
CA LEU A 164 -13.05 0.17 1.03
C LEU A 164 -12.81 1.05 -0.18
N ALA A 165 -11.55 1.40 -0.45
CA ALA A 165 -11.21 2.22 -1.61
C ALA A 165 -9.95 1.77 -2.34
N ALA A 166 -9.99 1.86 -3.66
CA ALA A 166 -8.81 1.80 -4.52
C ALA A 166 -8.52 3.19 -5.11
N SER A 167 -7.31 3.70 -4.91
CA SER A 167 -6.85 4.94 -5.52
C SER A 167 -5.85 4.68 -6.65
N PHE A 168 -6.20 5.10 -7.86
CA PHE A 168 -5.26 5.10 -8.97
C PHE A 168 -4.17 6.16 -8.74
N MET A 169 -2.91 5.75 -8.78
CA MET A 169 -1.77 6.66 -8.61
C MET A 169 -1.58 7.48 -9.89
N GLY A 170 -2.05 8.73 -9.88
CA GLY A 170 -2.01 9.62 -11.04
C GLY A 170 -3.08 10.70 -11.00
N ASN A 171 -3.21 11.43 -12.10
CA ASN A 171 -4.20 12.49 -12.30
C ASN A 171 -5.00 12.26 -13.59
N PHE A 172 -6.10 11.52 -13.46
CA PHE A 172 -6.93 11.06 -14.59
C PHE A 172 -8.05 12.04 -14.97
N MET A 173 -7.74 13.34 -15.03
CA MET A 173 -8.71 14.35 -15.47
C MET A 173 -8.94 14.31 -16.99
N THR A 174 -7.88 14.11 -17.77
CA THR A 174 -7.90 14.22 -19.24
C THR A 174 -7.49 12.95 -19.97
N TYR A 175 -6.91 11.98 -19.26
CA TYR A 175 -6.52 10.67 -19.80
C TYR A 175 -6.93 9.57 -18.83
N THR A 176 -7.08 8.36 -19.34
CA THR A 176 -7.48 7.18 -18.58
C THR A 176 -6.24 6.42 -18.05
N PRO A 177 -6.34 5.70 -16.93
CA PRO A 177 -5.31 4.75 -16.53
C PRO A 177 -5.09 3.68 -17.61
N ARG A 178 -3.92 3.04 -17.63
CA ARG A 178 -3.66 1.88 -18.48
C ARG A 178 -4.61 0.75 -18.13
N LYS A 179 -4.92 -0.05 -19.15
CA LYS A 179 -5.79 -1.23 -19.03
C LYS A 179 -5.37 -2.17 -17.89
N ALA A 180 -4.08 -2.41 -17.71
CA ALA A 180 -3.57 -3.25 -16.63
C ALA A 180 -3.98 -2.75 -15.23
N ALA A 181 -3.95 -1.43 -14.99
CA ALA A 181 -4.38 -0.86 -13.71
C ALA A 181 -5.89 -1.00 -13.50
N LEU A 182 -6.68 -0.81 -14.56
CA LEU A 182 -8.14 -0.97 -14.52
C LEU A 182 -8.53 -2.42 -14.22
N ASP A 183 -7.89 -3.37 -14.91
CA ASP A 183 -8.12 -4.81 -14.76
C ASP A 183 -7.71 -5.28 -13.36
N ALA A 184 -6.60 -4.78 -12.83
CA ALA A 184 -6.16 -5.07 -11.46
C ALA A 184 -7.21 -4.66 -10.42
N VAL A 185 -7.80 -3.46 -10.53
CA VAL A 185 -8.85 -3.02 -9.59
C VAL A 185 -10.13 -3.85 -9.72
N LYS A 186 -10.53 -4.24 -10.93
CA LYS A 186 -11.66 -5.16 -11.12
C LYS A 186 -11.41 -6.50 -10.44
N ALA A 187 -10.22 -7.06 -10.63
CA ALA A 187 -9.83 -8.32 -10.00
C ALA A 187 -9.70 -8.20 -8.48
N LEU A 188 -9.24 -7.05 -7.96
CA LEU A 188 -9.23 -6.73 -6.53
C LEU A 188 -10.63 -6.74 -5.93
N ILE A 189 -11.63 -6.17 -6.63
CA ILE A 189 -13.02 -6.20 -6.16
C ILE A 189 -13.53 -7.64 -6.09
N GLN A 190 -13.29 -8.45 -7.13
CA GLN A 190 -13.69 -9.87 -7.13
C GLN A 190 -13.00 -10.66 -6.01
N CYS A 191 -11.72 -10.40 -5.78
CA CYS A 191 -10.95 -10.92 -4.66
C CYS A 191 -11.57 -10.53 -3.29
N GLY A 192 -11.97 -9.27 -3.13
CA GLY A 192 -12.64 -8.82 -1.91
C GLY A 192 -14.00 -9.50 -1.69
N ILE A 193 -14.75 -9.78 -2.77
CA ILE A 193 -16.00 -10.53 -2.72
C ILE A 193 -15.74 -11.98 -2.28
N SER A 194 -14.80 -12.68 -2.92
CA SER A 194 -14.52 -14.09 -2.60
C SER A 194 -14.00 -14.28 -1.17
N LYS A 195 -13.32 -13.27 -0.61
CA LYS A 195 -12.84 -13.27 0.78
C LYS A 195 -13.89 -12.81 1.81
N GLY A 196 -15.12 -12.49 1.39
CA GLY A 196 -16.16 -11.94 2.27
C GLY A 196 -15.82 -10.55 2.83
N LYS A 197 -14.89 -9.83 2.21
CA LYS A 197 -14.52 -8.45 2.58
C LYS A 197 -15.44 -7.43 1.95
N ILE A 198 -15.95 -7.71 0.75
CA ILE A 198 -16.89 -6.88 -0.01
C ILE A 198 -18.17 -7.69 -0.22
N SER A 199 -19.34 -7.08 -0.04
CA SER A 199 -20.63 -7.73 -0.29
C SER A 199 -20.81 -8.08 -1.77
N HIS A 200 -21.47 -9.19 -2.09
CA HIS A 200 -21.90 -9.50 -3.46
C HIS A 200 -22.83 -8.43 -4.05
N SER A 201 -23.55 -7.70 -3.19
CA SER A 201 -24.45 -6.60 -3.55
C SER A 201 -23.83 -5.22 -3.30
N TYR A 202 -22.50 -5.11 -3.34
CA TYR A 202 -21.82 -3.84 -3.12
C TYR A 202 -22.27 -2.75 -4.10
N ALA A 203 -22.11 -1.49 -3.70
CA ALA A 203 -22.23 -0.33 -4.56
C ALA A 203 -20.84 0.26 -4.87
N LEU A 204 -20.59 0.54 -6.15
CA LEU A 204 -19.37 1.18 -6.64
C LEU A 204 -19.61 2.67 -6.83
N PHE A 205 -18.73 3.50 -6.28
CA PHE A 205 -18.79 4.94 -6.41
C PHE A 205 -17.44 5.51 -6.86
N GLY A 206 -17.45 6.58 -7.64
CA GLY A 206 -16.34 7.54 -7.65
C GLY A 206 -16.41 8.43 -6.41
N HIS A 207 -15.28 8.93 -5.91
CA HIS A 207 -15.29 9.83 -4.74
C HIS A 207 -16.24 11.03 -4.90
N ARG A 208 -16.36 11.60 -6.11
CA ARG A 208 -17.28 12.71 -6.42
C ARG A 208 -18.76 12.40 -6.22
N ASP A 209 -19.16 11.13 -6.22
CA ASP A 209 -20.57 10.73 -6.10
C ASP A 209 -21.10 10.95 -4.67
N VAL A 210 -20.21 11.10 -3.69
CA VAL A 210 -20.55 11.24 -2.27
C VAL A 210 -19.81 12.38 -1.58
N GLY A 211 -19.10 13.21 -2.34
CA GLY A 211 -18.31 14.32 -1.79
C GLY A 211 -18.06 15.42 -2.81
N SER A 212 -17.82 16.64 -2.34
CA SER A 212 -17.51 17.80 -3.19
C SER A 212 -16.06 17.76 -3.66
N THR A 213 -15.80 16.99 -4.72
CA THR A 213 -14.46 16.78 -5.28
C THR A 213 -14.50 16.44 -6.77
N LYS A 214 -13.39 16.69 -7.47
CA LYS A 214 -13.19 16.23 -8.85
C LYS A 214 -12.63 14.79 -8.91
N CYS A 215 -12.27 14.17 -7.80
CA CYS A 215 -11.80 12.78 -7.73
C CYS A 215 -12.91 11.81 -8.21
N PRO A 216 -12.64 10.76 -9.02
CA PRO A 216 -11.33 10.21 -9.44
C PRO A 216 -10.77 10.81 -10.74
N GLY A 217 -11.23 11.99 -11.14
CA GLY A 217 -10.88 12.63 -12.40
C GLY A 217 -11.88 12.31 -13.51
N ARG A 218 -12.12 13.27 -14.41
CA ARG A 218 -13.20 13.16 -15.41
C ARG A 218 -13.04 11.95 -16.34
N ALA A 219 -11.83 11.70 -16.85
CA ALA A 219 -11.60 10.60 -17.78
C ALA A 219 -11.78 9.23 -17.10
N LEU A 220 -11.21 9.03 -15.91
CA LEU A 220 -11.41 7.79 -15.13
C LEU A 220 -12.87 7.64 -14.68
N TYR A 221 -13.52 8.72 -14.26
CA TYR A 221 -14.93 8.69 -13.87
C TYR A 221 -15.84 8.20 -15.00
N ASN A 222 -15.63 8.69 -16.23
CA ASN A 222 -16.40 8.25 -17.38
C ASN A 222 -16.26 6.75 -17.65
N LEU A 223 -15.10 6.15 -17.35
CA LEU A 223 -14.91 4.71 -17.46
C LEU A 223 -15.61 3.92 -16.36
N ILE A 224 -15.47 4.32 -15.09
CA ILE A 224 -16.05 3.53 -13.99
C ILE A 224 -17.58 3.55 -14.00
N ARG A 225 -18.21 4.53 -14.66
CA ARG A 225 -19.65 4.56 -14.93
C ARG A 225 -20.15 3.36 -15.72
N THR A 226 -19.28 2.70 -16.48
CA THR A 226 -19.63 1.50 -17.26
C THR A 226 -19.38 0.21 -16.49
N TRP A 227 -18.85 0.28 -15.26
CA TRP A 227 -18.53 -0.90 -14.47
C TRP A 227 -19.79 -1.44 -13.79
N PRO A 228 -19.84 -2.76 -13.51
CA PRO A 228 -20.93 -3.35 -12.73
C PRO A 228 -21.09 -2.67 -11.38
N ARG A 229 -22.34 -2.55 -10.92
CA ARG A 229 -22.71 -1.95 -9.63
C ARG A 229 -22.32 -0.49 -9.46
N PHE A 230 -22.07 0.26 -10.54
CA PHE A 230 -21.85 1.70 -10.43
C PHE A 230 -23.13 2.44 -10.02
N HIS A 231 -23.00 3.37 -9.07
CA HIS A 231 -24.06 4.28 -8.63
C HIS A 231 -23.55 5.72 -8.66
N ALA A 232 -24.35 6.63 -9.20
CA ALA A 232 -23.97 8.04 -9.34
C ALA A 232 -24.11 8.85 -8.03
N HIS A 233 -24.89 8.35 -7.06
CA HIS A 233 -25.11 8.98 -5.76
C HIS A 233 -25.40 7.90 -4.72
N SER A 234 -24.96 8.10 -3.48
CA SER A 234 -25.42 7.28 -2.36
C SER A 234 -26.85 7.65 -2.00
N PRO A 235 -27.75 6.68 -1.74
CA PRO A 235 -29.13 6.98 -1.35
C PRO A 235 -29.25 7.78 -0.04
N LYS A 236 -28.21 7.79 0.80
CA LYS A 236 -28.19 8.24 2.20
C LYS A 236 -29.18 7.53 3.11
#